data_AF-A0A950XV42-F1
#
_entry.id   AF-A0A950XV42-F1
#
_cell.length_a   1.000
_cell.length_b   1.000
_cell.length_c   1.000
_cell.angle_alpha   90.00
_cell.angle_beta   90.00
_cell.angle_gamma   90.00
#
_symmetry.space_group_name_H-M   'P 1'
#
loop_
_entity.id
_entity.type
_entity.pdbx_description
1 polymer ?
#
loop_
_entity_poly.entity_id
_entity_poly.type
_entity_poly.pdbx_seq_one_letter_code
_entity_poly.pdbx_strand_id
1 'polypeptide(L)'
;MDKRRMCPNCRAFITTDDKICPYCQVAVAPRAADRLSPKDMLGGLIPHARFTTMMILLINTGLYLATVLYSMKTGGRGGFDLDGQTLFDFGAKDSRATFFYGQWWR
;
A
#
# COMPACT_ATOMS: atom_id res chain seq x y z
N MET A 1 -12.72 14.73 -26.78
CA MET A 1 -12.71 13.24 -26.80
C MET A 1 -13.92 12.79 -26.02
N ASP A 2 -14.90 12.15 -26.68
CA ASP A 2 -16.10 11.67 -26.00
C ASP A 2 -15.73 10.61 -24.96
N LYS A 3 -15.96 10.91 -23.69
CA LYS A 3 -15.65 10.01 -22.59
C LYS A 3 -16.75 8.95 -22.54
N ARG A 4 -16.48 7.77 -23.13
CA ARG A 4 -17.39 6.61 -23.07
C ARG A 4 -16.91 5.58 -22.06
N ARG A 5 -17.82 4.76 -21.53
CA ARG A 5 -17.52 3.59 -20.70
C ARG A 5 -18.37 2.39 -21.09
N MET A 6 -17.89 1.20 -20.74
CA MET A 6 -18.63 -0.04 -20.93
C MET A 6 -19.70 -0.21 -19.84
N CYS A 7 -20.94 -0.52 -20.20
CA CYS A 7 -21.95 -0.98 -19.25
C CYS A 7 -21.56 -2.37 -18.70
N PRO A 8 -21.53 -2.60 -17.37
CA PRO A 8 -21.17 -3.90 -16.80
C PRO A 8 -22.21 -5.00 -17.04
N ASN A 9 -23.46 -4.63 -17.36
CA ASN A 9 -24.55 -5.57 -17.59
C ASN A 9 -24.60 -6.02 -19.07
N CYS A 10 -24.86 -5.10 -19.99
CA CYS A 10 -25.06 -5.41 -21.41
C CYS A 10 -23.84 -5.16 -22.31
N ARG A 11 -22.73 -4.65 -21.76
CA ARG A 11 -21.49 -4.32 -22.49
C ARG A 11 -21.67 -3.34 -23.67
N ALA A 12 -22.73 -2.54 -23.68
CA ALA A 12 -22.84 -1.42 -24.60
C ALA A 12 -21.94 -0.25 -24.14
N PHE A 13 -21.45 0.54 -25.10
CA PHE A 13 -20.74 1.78 -24.81
C PHE A 13 -21.73 2.89 -24.48
N ILE A 14 -21.72 3.31 -23.22
CA ILE A 14 -22.55 4.38 -22.65
C ILE A 14 -21.68 5.60 -22.34
N THR A 15 -22.29 6.74 -22.09
CA THR A 15 -21.57 7.93 -21.62
C THR A 15 -21.11 7.73 -20.17
N THR A 16 -20.14 8.54 -19.72
CA THR A 16 -19.71 8.46 -18.31
C THR A 16 -20.78 8.91 -17.33
N ASP A 17 -21.72 9.73 -17.79
CA ASP A 17 -22.68 10.44 -16.96
C ASP A 17 -24.01 9.67 -16.86
N ASP A 18 -24.19 8.65 -17.71
CA ASP A 18 -25.33 7.74 -17.66
C ASP A 18 -25.37 7.01 -16.30
N LYS A 19 -26.44 7.30 -15.53
CA LYS A 19 -26.81 6.60 -14.29
C LYS A 19 -27.66 5.34 -14.57
N ILE A 20 -28.37 5.33 -15.69
CA ILE A 20 -29.17 4.22 -16.18
C ILE A 20 -28.72 3.93 -17.61
N CYS A 21 -28.44 2.66 -17.93
CA CYS A 21 -28.04 2.30 -19.28
C CYS A 21 -29.23 2.41 -20.25
N PRO A 22 -29.13 3.15 -21.37
CA PRO A 22 -30.26 3.31 -22.31
C PRO A 22 -30.64 2.01 -23.05
N TYR A 23 -29.73 1.04 -23.09
CA TYR A 23 -29.93 -0.22 -23.82
C TYR A 23 -30.59 -1.31 -22.97
N CYS A 24 -30.16 -1.46 -21.71
CA CYS A 24 -30.65 -2.52 -20.82
C CYS A 24 -31.43 -2.03 -19.62
N GLN A 25 -31.59 -0.70 -19.45
CA GLN A 25 -32.36 -0.04 -18.39
C GLN A 25 -31.94 -0.39 -16.96
N VAL A 26 -30.77 -1.01 -16.78
CA VAL A 26 -30.19 -1.29 -15.47
C VAL A 26 -29.46 -0.05 -14.95
N ALA A 27 -29.68 0.26 -13.68
CA ALA A 27 -28.93 1.28 -12.96
C ALA A 27 -27.44 0.90 -12.94
N VAL A 28 -26.61 1.77 -13.50
CA VAL A 28 -25.16 1.57 -13.56
C VAL A 28 -24.52 2.33 -12.40
N ALA A 29 -23.82 1.59 -11.55
CA ALA A 29 -23.10 2.18 -10.42
C ALA A 29 -22.12 3.29 -10.88
N PRO A 30 -21.87 4.31 -10.03
CA PRO A 30 -20.81 5.28 -10.25
C PRO A 30 -19.47 4.55 -10.45
N ARG A 31 -18.55 5.11 -11.24
CA ARG A 31 -17.31 4.41 -11.57
C ARG A 31 -16.56 4.10 -10.28
N ALA A 32 -15.91 2.94 -10.25
CA ALA A 32 -15.04 2.59 -9.13
C ALA A 32 -13.97 3.69 -8.91
N ALA A 33 -13.44 4.26 -9.98
CA ALA A 33 -12.49 5.39 -9.92
C ALA A 33 -13.07 6.63 -9.22
N ASP A 34 -14.37 6.91 -9.34
CA ASP A 34 -15.02 8.03 -8.68
C ASP A 34 -15.22 7.73 -7.18
N ARG A 35 -15.55 6.47 -6.83
CA ARG A 35 -15.59 6.00 -5.42
C ARG A 35 -14.23 5.98 -4.75
N LEU A 36 -13.19 5.66 -5.51
CA LEU A 36 -11.79 5.64 -5.07
C LEU A 36 -11.16 7.03 -5.06
N SER A 37 -11.83 8.03 -5.64
CA SER A 37 -11.35 9.41 -5.60
C SER A 37 -11.68 10.01 -4.22
N PRO A 38 -10.71 10.22 -3.33
CA PRO A 38 -10.96 10.80 -2.00
C PRO A 38 -11.24 12.31 -2.09
N LYS A 39 -11.48 12.84 -3.30
CA LYS A 39 -11.47 14.27 -3.62
C LYS A 39 -12.65 15.03 -3.01
N ASP A 40 -13.78 14.35 -2.77
CA ASP A 40 -15.03 15.03 -2.43
C ASP A 40 -15.48 14.87 -0.97
N MET A 41 -14.86 13.98 -0.17
CA MET A 41 -15.25 13.79 1.25
C MET A 41 -14.38 14.52 2.27
N LEU A 42 -13.25 15.12 1.85
CA LEU A 42 -12.34 15.85 2.74
C LEU A 42 -11.91 17.16 2.06
N GLY A 43 -12.75 18.18 2.20
CA GLY A 43 -12.55 19.50 1.62
C GLY A 43 -11.12 20.04 1.80
N GLY A 44 -10.46 20.29 0.68
CA GLY A 44 -9.70 21.52 0.44
C GLY A 44 -8.39 21.81 1.18
N LEU A 45 -7.90 21.00 2.13
CA LEU A 45 -6.74 21.45 2.94
C LEU A 45 -5.68 20.43 3.37
N ILE A 46 -5.48 19.31 2.67
CA ILE A 46 -4.36 18.40 2.99
C ILE A 46 -3.62 17.92 1.73
N PRO A 47 -2.32 18.25 1.56
CA PRO A 47 -1.46 17.70 0.51
C PRO A 47 -1.15 16.22 0.81
N HIS A 48 -2.10 15.33 0.54
CA HIS A 48 -2.07 13.90 0.90
C HIS A 48 -0.83 13.13 0.41
N ALA A 49 -0.23 13.54 -0.72
CA ALA A 49 1.00 12.92 -1.21
C ALA A 49 2.18 13.15 -0.24
N ARG A 50 2.28 14.35 0.36
CA ARG A 50 3.39 14.68 1.27
C ARG A 50 3.17 14.07 2.64
N PHE A 51 1.95 14.11 3.18
CA PHE A 51 1.66 13.54 4.49
C PHE A 51 1.93 12.03 4.54
N THR A 52 1.37 11.28 3.59
CA THR A 52 1.54 9.82 3.55
C THR A 52 3.00 9.43 3.34
N THR A 53 3.70 10.14 2.45
CA THR A 53 5.13 9.91 2.22
C THR A 53 5.95 10.20 3.47
N MET A 54 5.70 11.34 4.14
CA MET A 54 6.39 11.68 5.39
C MET A 54 6.11 10.67 6.50
N MET A 55 4.88 10.19 6.62
CA MET A 55 4.50 9.16 7.58
C MET A 55 5.25 7.84 7.30
N ILE A 56 5.30 7.39 6.04
CA ILE A 56 6.04 6.18 5.65
C ILE A 56 7.53 6.34 5.96
N LEU A 57 8.13 7.48 5.61
CA LEU A 57 9.55 7.74 5.87
C LEU A 57 9.85 7.79 7.37
N LEU A 58 9.00 8.43 8.17
CA LEU A 58 9.16 8.51 9.61
C LEU A 58 9.06 7.13 10.25
N ILE A 59 8.08 6.33 9.86
CA ILE A 59 7.90 4.96 10.38
C ILE A 59 9.11 4.09 10.02
N ASN A 60 9.52 4.06 8.74
CA ASN A 60 10.66 3.25 8.31
C ASN A 60 11.97 3.69 8.98
N THR A 61 12.20 5.00 9.08
CA THR A 61 13.41 5.53 9.74
C THR A 61 13.39 5.21 11.23
N GLY A 62 12.24 5.36 11.90
CA GLY A 62 12.09 5.01 13.31
C GLY A 62 12.33 3.53 13.58
N LEU A 63 11.76 2.64 12.76
CA LEU A 63 11.99 1.20 12.85
C LEU A 63 13.47 0.84 12.61
N TYR A 64 14.11 1.45 11.62
CA TYR A 64 15.55 1.26 11.36
C TYR A 64 16.42 1.73 12.53
N LEU A 65 16.13 2.89 13.12
CA LEU A 65 16.88 3.36 14.29
C LEU A 65 16.67 2.44 15.49
N ALA A 66 15.47 1.90 15.69
CA ALA A 66 15.20 0.92 16.74
C ALA A 66 16.02 -0.37 16.56
N THR A 67 16.15 -0.88 15.32
CA THR A 67 16.97 -2.06 15.05
C THR A 67 18.47 -1.78 15.23
N VAL A 68 18.94 -0.59 14.85
CA VAL A 68 20.33 -0.16 15.08
C VAL A 68 20.63 -0.11 16.58
N LEU A 69 19.78 0.53 17.37
CA LEU A 69 19.95 0.60 18.83
C LEU A 69 19.95 -0.79 19.49
N TYR A 70 19.10 -1.70 19.02
CA TYR A 70 19.09 -3.08 19.49
C TYR A 70 20.40 -3.80 19.13
N SER A 71 20.85 -3.70 17.88
CA SER A 71 22.11 -4.29 17.39
C SER A 71 23.32 -3.80 18.21
N MET A 72 23.35 -2.51 18.55
CA MET A 72 24.42 -1.94 19.39
C MET A 72 24.41 -2.54 20.80
N LYS A 73 23.24 -2.85 21.36
CA LYS A 73 23.10 -3.45 22.70
C LYS A 73 23.50 -4.93 22.72
N THR A 74 23.27 -5.65 21.63
CA THR A 74 23.55 -7.10 21.52
C THR A 74 24.97 -7.42 21.05
N GLY A 75 25.83 -6.41 20.89
CA GLY A 75 27.25 -6.60 20.54
C GLY A 75 27.53 -6.61 19.03
N GLY A 76 26.64 -6.02 18.23
CA GLY A 76 26.86 -5.84 16.79
C GLY A 76 28.11 -5.00 16.48
N ARG A 77 28.52 -4.96 15.20
CA ARG A 77 29.79 -4.39 14.69
C ARG A 77 30.00 -2.88 14.91
N GLY A 78 29.12 -2.22 15.66
CA GLY A 78 29.17 -0.79 15.98
C GLY A 78 28.64 0.09 14.83
N GLY A 79 28.11 1.26 15.18
CA GLY A 79 27.59 2.22 14.21
C GLY A 79 26.24 1.82 13.61
N PHE A 80 26.09 2.08 12.30
CA PHE A 80 24.85 1.84 11.53
C PHE A 80 24.79 0.46 10.87
N ASP A 81 25.78 -0.41 11.14
CA ASP A 81 25.82 -1.77 10.63
C ASP A 81 24.93 -2.69 11.50
N LEU A 82 24.03 -3.43 10.85
CA LEU A 82 23.10 -4.33 11.53
C LEU A 82 23.69 -5.74 11.54
N ASP A 83 23.82 -6.32 12.73
CA ASP A 83 24.26 -7.71 12.84
C ASP A 83 23.21 -8.68 12.30
N GLY A 84 23.67 -9.78 11.70
CA GLY A 84 22.81 -10.81 11.11
C GLY A 84 21.87 -11.45 12.13
N GLN A 85 22.29 -11.58 13.39
CA GLN A 85 21.41 -12.11 14.45
C GLN A 85 20.28 -11.13 14.76
N THR A 86 20.57 -9.83 14.82
CA THR A 86 19.53 -8.80 15.02
C THR A 86 18.52 -8.83 13.88
N LEU A 87 18.96 -8.94 12.63
CA LEU A 87 18.05 -9.08 11.49
C LEU A 87 17.17 -10.33 11.64
N PHE A 88 17.76 -11.46 12.02
CA PHE A 88 17.03 -12.71 12.23
C PHE A 88 15.97 -12.60 13.34
N ASP A 89 16.29 -11.95 14.46
CA ASP A 89 15.38 -11.73 15.58
C ASP A 89 14.18 -10.83 15.20
N PHE A 90 14.42 -9.85 14.32
CA PHE A 90 13.38 -8.97 13.76
C PHE A 90 12.62 -9.57 12.57
N GLY A 91 12.81 -10.87 12.29
CA GLY A 91 12.04 -11.60 11.29
C GLY A 91 12.62 -11.57 9.89
N ALA A 92 13.91 -11.30 9.73
CA ALA A 92 14.55 -11.42 8.42
C ALA A 92 14.43 -12.85 7.88
N LYS A 93 14.21 -12.93 6.56
CA LYS A 93 14.15 -14.20 5.85
C LYS A 93 15.53 -14.84 5.78
N ASP A 94 15.66 -16.01 6.39
CA ASP A 94 16.89 -16.80 6.41
C ASP A 94 16.70 -18.14 5.69
N SER A 95 17.58 -18.44 4.75
CA SER A 95 17.52 -19.66 3.94
C SER A 95 17.75 -20.90 4.80
N ARG A 96 18.69 -20.82 5.75
CA ARG A 96 18.99 -21.94 6.65
C ARG A 96 17.77 -22.23 7.54
N ALA A 97 17.12 -21.20 8.07
CA ALA A 97 15.88 -21.37 8.81
C ALA A 97 14.73 -21.94 8.00
N THR A 98 14.64 -21.59 6.71
CA THR A 98 13.64 -22.17 5.81
C THR A 98 13.90 -23.65 5.55
N PHE A 99 15.12 -24.03 5.15
CA PHE A 99 15.43 -25.38 4.70
C PHE A 99 15.66 -26.38 5.84
N PHE A 100 16.26 -25.95 6.96
CA PHE A 100 16.61 -26.85 8.06
C PHE A 100 15.61 -26.81 9.22
N TYR A 101 14.91 -25.68 9.42
CA TYR A 101 13.97 -25.50 10.53
C TYR A 101 12.52 -25.29 10.08
N GLY A 102 12.24 -25.34 8.77
CA GLY A 102 10.90 -25.20 8.21
C GLY A 102 10.26 -23.83 8.42
N GLN A 103 11.04 -22.77 8.68
CA GLN A 103 10.53 -21.44 9.03
C GLN A 103 10.18 -20.58 7.80
N TRP A 104 9.24 -21.05 6.97
CA TRP A 104 8.87 -20.41 5.70
C TRP A 104 8.00 -19.15 5.83
N TRP A 105 7.40 -18.93 7.00
CA TRP A 105 6.47 -17.82 7.28
C TRP A 105 7.17 -16.51 7.66
N ARG A 106 8.49 -16.54 7.82
CA ARG A 106 9.31 -15.36 8.11
C ARG A 106 9.66 -14.62 6.82
#